data_AF-A0A0L0CI53-F1
#
_entry.id   AF-A0A0L0CI53-F1
#
_cell.length_a   1.000
_cell.length_b   1.000
_cell.length_c   1.000
_cell.angle_alpha   90.00
_cell.angle_beta   90.00
_cell.angle_gamma   90.00
#
_symmetry.space_group_name_H-M   'P 1'
#
loop_
_entity.id
_entity.type
_entity.pdbx_description
1 polymer ?
#
loop_
_entity_poly.entity_id
_entity_poly.type
_entity_poly.pdbx_seq_one_letter_code
_entity_poly.pdbx_strand_id
1 'polypeptide(L)'
;MYARLFLKLSAFYVLISITRAATFDLCVTKRENINANLRYPVNDEIQTNRLLLRDCPAYPFVDNAVDHIRSFIVNKLDLPHLEWRILQATYTDKGLLFEMSSSKNVEEILEQFALKLQNKECTLKTTMKSFFPMEIR
;
A
#
# COMPACT_ATOMS: atom_id res chain seq x y z
N MET A 1 -66.37 40.96 -7.99
CA MET A 1 -65.90 39.95 -8.97
C MET A 1 -65.32 38.80 -8.15
N TYR A 2 -66.11 37.76 -7.92
CA TYR A 2 -65.81 36.68 -6.97
C TYR A 2 -65.21 35.49 -7.72
N ALA A 3 -63.98 35.12 -7.36
CA ALA A 3 -63.34 33.90 -7.85
C ALA A 3 -63.79 32.72 -6.98
N ARG A 4 -64.49 31.77 -7.63
CA ARG A 4 -64.77 30.44 -7.11
C ARG A 4 -63.46 29.64 -7.12
N LEU A 5 -63.15 28.91 -6.05
CA LEU A 5 -62.54 27.60 -6.23
C LEU A 5 -62.93 26.65 -5.10
N PHE A 6 -63.54 25.56 -5.54
CA PHE A 6 -63.84 24.32 -4.84
C PHE A 6 -62.59 23.75 -4.14
N LEU A 7 -62.73 23.07 -3.00
CA LEU A 7 -62.80 21.61 -3.01
C LEU A 7 -63.02 21.02 -1.60
N LYS A 8 -64.00 20.11 -1.61
CA LYS A 8 -64.37 19.02 -0.71
C LYS A 8 -63.37 18.53 0.34
N LEU A 9 -63.96 18.25 1.51
CA LEU A 9 -63.51 17.38 2.59
C LEU A 9 -63.02 16.02 2.09
N SER A 10 -61.97 15.52 2.72
CA SER A 10 -61.96 14.18 3.30
C SER A 10 -60.81 14.02 4.29
N ALA A 11 -61.18 13.72 5.53
CA ALA A 11 -60.32 13.18 6.56
C ALA A 11 -59.54 11.96 6.05
N PHE A 12 -58.29 11.78 6.46
CA PHE A 12 -57.76 10.46 6.82
C PHE A 12 -56.45 10.63 7.61
N TYR A 13 -56.39 9.89 8.71
CA TYR A 13 -55.29 9.75 9.64
C TYR A 13 -53.96 9.45 8.94
N VAL A 14 -52.89 10.13 9.34
CA VAL A 14 -51.53 9.81 8.88
C VAL A 14 -50.60 9.63 10.08
N LEU A 15 -50.27 8.35 10.25
CA LEU A 15 -49.03 7.73 10.70
C LEU A 15 -48.31 8.25 11.96
N ILE A 16 -48.50 7.45 13.00
CA ILE A 16 -47.49 7.02 13.97
C ILE A 16 -46.15 6.74 13.24
N SER A 17 -45.13 7.54 13.51
CA SER A 17 -43.73 7.18 13.23
C SER A 17 -43.00 7.01 14.55
N ILE A 18 -42.86 5.75 14.96
CA ILE A 18 -42.06 5.31 16.09
C ILE A 18 -40.59 5.49 15.71
N THR A 19 -39.91 6.41 16.35
CA THR A 19 -38.45 6.48 16.35
C THR A 19 -37.90 5.27 17.11
N ARG A 20 -37.64 4.17 16.40
CA ARG A 20 -36.81 3.08 16.93
C ARG A 20 -35.37 3.60 17.02
N ALA A 21 -34.98 3.99 18.22
CA ALA A 21 -33.58 4.05 18.63
C ALA A 21 -32.97 2.66 18.37
N ALA A 22 -32.12 2.57 17.35
CA ALA A 22 -31.32 1.39 17.12
C ALA A 22 -30.35 1.25 18.30
N THR A 23 -30.51 0.14 18.99
CA THR A 23 -29.78 -0.35 20.15
C THR A 23 -28.28 -0.41 19.88
N PHE A 24 -27.48 0.30 20.69
CA PHE A 24 -26.09 -0.06 20.95
C PHE A 24 -26.12 -1.27 21.90
N ASP A 25 -26.23 -2.47 21.35
CA ASP A 25 -26.01 -3.69 22.12
C ASP A 25 -24.52 -4.00 22.08
N LEU A 26 -23.83 -3.53 23.12
CA LEU A 26 -22.41 -3.78 23.34
C LEU A 26 -22.28 -5.24 23.79
N CYS A 27 -22.25 -6.16 22.82
CA CYS A 27 -22.00 -7.56 23.11
C CYS A 27 -20.53 -7.70 23.54
N VAL A 28 -20.29 -7.62 24.85
CA VAL A 28 -19.03 -8.00 25.48
C VAL A 28 -18.89 -9.51 25.33
N THR A 29 -18.34 -9.94 24.20
CA THR A 29 -17.92 -11.33 24.02
C THR A 29 -16.70 -11.58 24.88
N LYS A 30 -16.95 -12.31 25.96
CA LYS A 30 -16.06 -13.16 26.76
C LYS A 30 -14.71 -13.42 26.06
N ARG A 31 -13.60 -12.97 26.67
CA ARG A 31 -12.24 -13.40 26.29
C ARG A 31 -12.11 -14.89 26.52
N GLU A 32 -12.40 -15.68 25.50
CA GLU A 32 -11.83 -17.02 25.40
C GLU A 32 -10.38 -16.86 24.94
N ASN A 33 -9.47 -17.39 25.75
CA ASN A 33 -8.05 -17.46 25.47
C ASN A 33 -7.86 -18.47 24.33
N ILE A 34 -8.08 -18.02 23.10
CA ILE A 34 -7.64 -18.74 21.92
C ILE A 34 -6.12 -18.62 21.98
N ASN A 35 -5.48 -19.68 22.49
CA ASN A 35 -4.11 -20.01 22.15
C ASN A 35 -4.06 -20.10 20.63
N ALA A 36 -3.83 -18.97 19.99
CA ALA A 36 -3.52 -18.88 18.59
C ALA A 36 -2.16 -19.55 18.46
N ASN A 37 -2.17 -20.87 18.26
CA ASN A 37 -1.14 -21.55 17.52
C ASN A 37 -1.11 -20.85 16.15
N LEU A 38 -0.40 -19.73 16.09
CA LEU A 38 0.08 -19.08 14.89
C LEU A 38 1.01 -20.10 14.22
N ARG A 39 0.40 -21.08 13.56
CA ARG A 39 1.07 -21.85 12.53
C ARG A 39 1.28 -20.86 11.39
N TYR A 40 2.37 -20.12 11.47
CA TYR A 40 2.90 -19.43 10.32
C TYR A 40 3.10 -20.49 9.23
N PRO A 41 2.51 -20.34 8.04
CA PRO A 41 2.82 -21.25 6.94
C PRO A 41 4.33 -21.21 6.70
N VAL A 42 4.99 -22.35 6.88
CA VAL A 42 6.46 -22.49 6.77
C VAL A 42 6.88 -22.59 5.30
N ASN A 43 6.15 -21.97 4.37
CA ASN A 43 6.41 -22.17 2.95
C ASN A 43 5.94 -21.04 2.02
N ASP A 44 6.07 -19.79 2.46
CA ASP A 44 5.88 -18.65 1.57
C ASP A 44 7.22 -17.93 1.45
N GLU A 45 7.72 -17.79 0.22
CA GLU A 45 8.80 -16.84 -0.08
C GLU A 45 8.48 -15.52 0.62
N ILE A 46 9.36 -15.09 1.54
CA ILE A 46 9.08 -13.93 2.37
C ILE A 46 8.88 -12.73 1.44
N GLN A 47 7.62 -12.33 1.27
CA GLN A 47 7.24 -11.24 0.38
C GLN A 47 7.67 -9.94 1.06
N THR A 48 8.82 -9.41 0.64
CA THR A 48 9.35 -8.16 1.18
C THR A 48 8.96 -7.00 0.28
N ASN A 49 8.61 -5.87 0.88
CA ASN A 49 8.42 -4.62 0.12
C ASN A 49 9.76 -3.93 -0.23
N ARG A 50 10.88 -4.61 0.00
CA ARG A 50 12.23 -4.05 -0.06
C ARG A 50 13.00 -4.65 -1.22
N LEU A 51 13.73 -3.78 -1.89
CA LEU A 51 14.47 -4.07 -3.09
C LEU A 51 15.88 -3.52 -2.97
N LEU A 52 16.84 -4.24 -3.56
CA LEU A 52 18.23 -3.84 -3.65
C LEU A 52 18.65 -3.79 -5.11
N LEU A 53 18.96 -2.58 -5.56
CA LEU A 53 19.48 -2.30 -6.89
C LEU A 53 21.02 -2.29 -6.84
N ARG A 54 21.65 -3.03 -7.75
CA ARG A 54 23.11 -3.20 -7.83
C ARG A 54 23.62 -3.07 -9.25
N ASP A 55 24.92 -2.82 -9.33
CA ASP A 55 25.77 -2.92 -10.53
C ASP A 55 25.40 -1.97 -11.67
N CYS A 56 24.38 -1.14 -11.49
CA CYS A 56 23.93 -0.21 -12.50
C CYS A 56 25.00 0.80 -12.93
N PRO A 57 25.07 1.14 -14.23
CA PRO A 57 25.97 2.18 -14.72
C PRO A 57 25.71 3.47 -13.94
N ALA A 58 26.78 4.18 -13.61
CA ALA A 58 26.72 5.39 -12.77
C ALA A 58 25.66 6.35 -13.31
N TYR A 59 24.49 6.35 -12.67
CA TYR A 59 23.47 7.35 -12.91
C TYR A 59 24.02 8.70 -12.42
N PRO A 60 23.68 9.82 -13.10
CA PRO A 60 24.15 11.12 -12.68
C PRO A 60 23.88 11.26 -11.18
N PHE A 61 24.92 11.57 -10.41
CA PHE A 61 24.85 11.68 -8.95
C PHE A 61 23.64 12.56 -8.60
N VAL A 62 22.59 11.93 -8.09
CA VAL A 62 21.44 12.63 -7.53
C VAL A 62 21.73 12.80 -6.04
N ASP A 63 21.48 14.00 -5.53
CA ASP A 63 21.86 14.41 -4.17
C ASP A 63 21.28 13.51 -3.06
N ASN A 64 20.24 12.72 -3.35
CA ASN A 64 19.70 11.73 -2.42
C ASN A 64 19.26 10.42 -3.09
N ALA A 65 19.23 9.35 -2.28
CA ALA A 65 18.88 7.99 -2.68
C ALA A 65 17.43 7.85 -3.18
N VAL A 66 16.51 8.67 -2.65
CA VAL A 66 15.09 8.61 -3.01
C VAL A 66 14.86 9.12 -4.42
N ASP A 67 15.44 10.27 -4.76
CA ASP A 67 15.32 10.88 -6.09
C ASP A 67 16.01 10.03 -7.16
N HIS A 68 17.10 9.34 -6.80
CA HIS A 68 17.71 8.34 -7.66
C HIS A 68 16.71 7.22 -7.99
N ILE A 69 16.06 6.61 -6.98
CA ILE A 69 15.06 5.57 -7.23
C ILE A 69 13.83 6.11 -7.97
N ARG A 70 13.37 7.34 -7.70
CA ARG A 70 12.29 7.97 -8.47
C ARG A 70 12.66 8.06 -9.93
N SER A 71 13.84 8.60 -10.25
CA SER A 71 14.32 8.71 -11.63
C SER A 71 14.43 7.33 -12.28
N PHE A 72 14.91 6.33 -11.55
CA PHE A 72 14.97 4.95 -12.06
C PHE A 72 13.59 4.37 -12.37
N ILE A 73 12.64 4.45 -11.43
CA ILE A 73 11.28 3.93 -11.60
C ILE A 73 10.54 4.67 -12.72
N VAL A 74 10.61 6.00 -12.74
CA VAL A 74 9.90 6.83 -13.73
C VAL A 74 10.55 6.70 -15.10
N ASN A 75 11.87 6.89 -15.22
CA ASN A 75 12.53 7.05 -16.51
C ASN A 75 13.05 5.74 -17.11
N LYS A 76 13.32 4.72 -16.30
CA LYS A 76 13.84 3.42 -16.78
C LYS A 76 12.79 2.33 -16.78
N LEU A 77 11.92 2.31 -15.78
CA LEU A 77 10.83 1.33 -15.72
C LEU A 77 9.52 1.85 -16.33
N ASP A 78 9.35 3.17 -16.51
CA ASP A 78 8.10 3.80 -17.00
C ASP A 78 6.93 3.50 -16.06
N LEU A 79 7.17 3.65 -14.77
CA LEU A 79 6.20 3.43 -13.71
C LEU A 79 5.95 4.72 -12.92
N PRO A 80 5.48 5.82 -13.57
CA PRO A 80 5.35 7.13 -12.93
C PRO A 80 4.37 7.11 -11.75
N HIS A 81 3.36 6.25 -11.76
CA HIS A 81 2.41 6.11 -10.65
C HIS A 81 3.02 5.51 -9.38
N LEU A 82 4.21 4.92 -9.45
CA LEU A 82 4.92 4.37 -8.30
C LEU A 82 5.90 5.36 -7.65
N GLU A 83 6.14 6.53 -8.26
CA GLU A 83 7.07 7.55 -7.75
C GLU A 83 6.82 7.91 -6.28
N TRP A 84 5.55 8.12 -5.93
CA TRP A 84 5.11 8.52 -4.59
C TRP A 84 4.89 7.35 -3.62
N ARG A 85 5.20 6.13 -4.07
CA ARG A 85 5.05 4.90 -3.29
C ARG A 85 6.36 4.41 -2.68
N ILE A 86 7.46 5.12 -2.91
CA ILE A 86 8.76 4.87 -2.27
C ILE A 86 8.67 5.41 -0.84
N LEU A 87 8.79 4.53 0.16
CA LEU A 87 8.75 4.91 1.57
C LEU A 87 10.11 5.42 2.05
N GLN A 88 11.18 4.76 1.61
CA GLN A 88 12.55 5.08 2.00
C GLN A 88 13.56 4.50 1.01
N ALA A 89 14.72 5.15 0.90
CA ALA A 89 15.85 4.66 0.13
C ALA A 89 17.17 5.09 0.80
N THR A 90 18.20 4.25 0.72
CA THR A 90 19.54 4.54 1.23
C THR A 90 20.62 3.87 0.40
N TYR A 91 21.77 4.54 0.27
CA TYR A 91 22.96 3.94 -0.30
C TYR A 91 23.63 3.02 0.73
N THR A 92 24.00 1.82 0.29
CA THR A 92 24.70 0.82 1.10
C THR A 92 26.01 0.42 0.41
N ASP A 93 26.87 -0.28 1.14
CA ASP A 93 28.06 -0.95 0.61
C ASP A 93 27.77 -1.89 -0.58
N LYS A 94 26.54 -2.40 -0.67
CA LYS A 94 26.12 -3.38 -1.69
C LYS A 94 25.23 -2.79 -2.78
N GLY A 95 25.05 -1.47 -2.84
CA GLY A 95 24.15 -0.80 -3.78
C GLY A 95 23.04 0.00 -3.10
N LEU A 96 21.96 0.26 -3.84
CA LEU A 96 20.86 1.14 -3.44
C LEU A 96 19.69 0.32 -2.89
N LEU A 97 19.46 0.41 -1.58
CA LEU A 97 18.37 -0.26 -0.88
C LEU A 97 17.16 0.67 -0.83
N PHE A 98 15.97 0.17 -1.17
CA PHE A 98 14.74 0.96 -1.10
C PHE A 98 13.53 0.11 -0.71
N GLU A 99 12.50 0.77 -0.19
CA GLU A 99 11.26 0.16 0.28
C GLU A 99 10.06 0.82 -0.38
N MET A 100 9.14 -0.01 -0.86
CA MET A 100 7.88 0.40 -1.47
C MET A 100 6.72 0.28 -0.48
N SER A 101 5.62 0.97 -0.76
CA SER A 101 4.44 0.95 0.11
C SER A 101 3.69 -0.38 0.16
N SER A 102 3.91 -1.28 -0.81
CA SER A 102 3.28 -2.61 -0.85
C SER A 102 4.11 -3.59 -1.68
N SER A 103 3.86 -4.88 -1.46
CA SER A 103 4.48 -5.98 -2.21
C SER A 103 4.02 -6.01 -3.67
N LYS A 104 2.77 -5.60 -3.94
CA LYS A 104 2.26 -5.44 -5.30
C LYS A 104 3.07 -4.43 -6.13
N ASN A 105 3.52 -3.32 -5.53
CA ASN A 105 4.39 -2.37 -6.22
C ASN A 105 5.75 -3.03 -6.55
N VAL A 106 6.26 -3.91 -5.67
CA VAL A 106 7.52 -4.64 -5.88
C VAL A 106 7.38 -5.61 -7.05
N GLU A 107 6.28 -6.36 -7.13
CA GLU A 107 6.00 -7.27 -8.24
C GLU A 107 5.99 -6.53 -9.57
N GLU A 108 5.26 -5.40 -9.65
CA GLU A 108 5.19 -4.57 -10.86
C GLU A 108 6.57 -4.04 -11.28
N ILE A 109 7.38 -3.61 -10.32
CA ILE A 109 8.77 -3.17 -10.56
C ILE A 109 9.62 -4.31 -11.12
N LEU A 110 9.53 -5.51 -10.53
CA LEU A 110 10.32 -6.67 -10.97
C LEU A 110 9.90 -7.13 -12.37
N GLU A 111 8.61 -7.11 -12.66
CA GLU A 111 8.07 -7.43 -13.99
C GLU A 111 8.61 -6.45 -15.04
N GLN A 112 8.47 -5.14 -14.81
CA GLN A 112 9.00 -4.13 -15.74
C GLN A 112 10.52 -4.18 -15.85
N PHE A 113 11.22 -4.46 -14.76
CA PHE A 113 12.67 -4.63 -14.77
C PHE A 113 13.09 -5.78 -15.68
N ALA A 114 12.43 -6.94 -15.56
CA ALA A 114 12.68 -8.11 -16.40
C ALA A 114 12.37 -7.86 -17.88
N LEU A 115 11.41 -6.99 -18.20
CA LEU A 115 11.05 -6.64 -19.57
C LEU A 115 12.01 -5.61 -20.19
N LYS A 116 12.40 -4.58 -19.44
CA LYS A 116 13.12 -3.40 -19.99
C LYS A 116 14.62 -3.43 -19.82
N LEU A 117 15.11 -4.06 -18.75
CA LEU A 117 16.51 -4.00 -18.34
C LEU A 117 17.16 -5.39 -18.37
N GLN A 118 16.73 -6.23 -19.30
CA GLN A 118 17.25 -7.58 -19.54
C GLN A 118 18.76 -7.66 -19.86
N ASN A 119 19.42 -6.51 -20.03
CA ASN A 119 20.86 -6.40 -20.22
C ASN A 119 21.59 -6.39 -18.86
N LYS A 120 22.64 -7.21 -18.76
CA LYS A 120 23.44 -7.58 -17.56
C LYS A 120 24.07 -6.43 -16.74
N GLU A 121 23.75 -5.19 -17.03
CA GLU A 121 24.35 -4.01 -16.41
C GLU A 121 23.66 -3.62 -15.10
N CYS A 122 22.47 -4.14 -14.78
CA CYS A 122 21.80 -3.87 -13.52
C CYS A 122 21.28 -5.17 -12.92
N THR A 123 21.35 -5.29 -11.60
CA THR A 123 20.68 -6.37 -10.86
C THR A 123 19.68 -5.78 -9.88
N LEU A 124 18.45 -6.29 -9.88
CA LEU A 124 17.41 -5.93 -8.92
C LEU A 124 16.90 -7.19 -8.22
N LYS A 125 16.92 -7.19 -6.88
CA LYS A 125 16.49 -8.34 -6.07
C LYS A 125 15.70 -7.90 -4.85
N THR A 126 14.75 -8.71 -4.43
CA THR A 126 14.08 -8.57 -3.13
C THR A 126 15.05 -8.83 -1.98
N THR A 127 14.81 -8.23 -0.82
CA THR A 127 15.72 -8.34 0.32
C THR A 127 15.02 -8.13 1.65
N MET A 128 15.40 -8.89 2.67
CA MET A 128 14.93 -8.67 4.05
C MET A 128 15.77 -7.66 4.82
N LYS A 129 16.85 -7.14 4.22
CA LYS A 129 17.75 -6.19 4.90
C LYS A 129 16.97 -5.01 5.48
N SER A 130 17.31 -4.68 6.72
CA SER A 130 16.81 -3.53 7.46
C SER A 130 17.58 -2.27 7.07
N PHE A 131 16.91 -1.12 7.12
CA PHE A 131 17.55 0.20 7.01
C PHE A 131 18.25 0.61 8.31
N PHE A 132 17.89 -0.01 9.43
CA PHE A 132 18.55 0.15 10.71
C PHE A 132 19.67 -0.88 10.89
N PRO A 133 20.87 -0.48 11.33
CA PRO A 133 21.85 -1.41 11.87
C PRO A 133 21.31 -1.93 13.21
N MET A 134 20.65 -3.09 13.21
CA MET A 134 20.40 -3.79 14.47
C MET A 134 21.73 -4.41 14.93
N GLU A 135 22.47 -3.71 15.80
CA GLU A 135 23.39 -4.38 16.71
C GLU A 135 22.54 -5.13 17.74
N ILE A 136 22.33 -6.43 17.54
CA ILE A 136 21.91 -7.30 18.66
C ILE A 136 23.19 -7.59 19.44
N ARG A 137 23.35 -6.92 20.58
CA ARG A 137 24.38 -7.24 21.59
C ARG A 137 23.88 -8.33 22.52
#